data_AF-A0AAD8CV95-F1
#
_entry.id   AF-A0AAD8CV95-F1
#
_cell.length_a   1.000
_cell.length_b   1.000
_cell.length_c   1.000
_cell.angle_alpha   90.00
_cell.angle_beta   90.00
_cell.angle_gamma   90.00
#
_symmetry.space_group_name_H-M   'P 1'
#
loop_
_entity.id
_entity.type
_entity.pdbx_description
1 polymer ?
#
loop_
_entity_poly.entity_id
_entity_poly.type
_entity_poly.pdbx_seq_one_letter_code
_entity_poly.pdbx_strand_id
1 'polypeptide(L)'
;MPWCDRLDCPLTVLFFLADIDECEEEPNICLFGSCNNTPGSFQCICQPGFVLSDNGRRCFDTRQSFCFTRFDAGKCSVPKAFNTTKDKCCCSTMPGEGWGDPCDLCPQEGVAFHALCPYGHGTIIGKGNTREGGYPRAP
;
A
#
# COMPACT_ATOMS: atom_id res chain seq x y z
N MET A 1 -5.39 2.63 30.59
CA MET A 1 -6.38 2.89 31.66
C MET A 1 -6.05 1.96 32.81
N PRO A 2 -5.70 2.46 34.00
CA PRO A 2 -5.38 1.61 35.16
C PRO A 2 -6.69 1.12 35.80
N TRP A 3 -6.63 0.10 36.66
CA TRP A 3 -7.74 -0.54 37.39
C TRP A 3 -8.46 -1.71 36.68
N CYS A 4 -7.73 -2.78 36.36
CA CYS A 4 -8.30 -4.13 36.32
C CYS A 4 -7.37 -5.07 37.09
N ASP A 5 -7.48 -5.03 38.43
CA ASP A 5 -6.84 -5.99 39.30
C ASP A 5 -7.57 -7.34 39.20
N ARG A 6 -7.16 -8.12 38.20
CA ARG A 6 -7.07 -9.60 38.08
C ARG A 6 -8.18 -10.55 38.62
N LEU A 7 -9.22 -10.11 39.33
CA LEU A 7 -10.20 -10.98 39.99
C LEU A 7 -11.68 -10.58 39.85
N ASP A 8 -12.01 -9.47 39.17
CA ASP A 8 -13.42 -9.04 38.97
C ASP A 8 -13.75 -8.76 37.49
N CYS A 9 -13.27 -9.62 36.59
CA CYS A 9 -13.61 -9.55 35.16
C CYS A 9 -14.60 -10.67 34.81
N PRO A 10 -15.88 -10.35 34.51
CA PRO A 10 -16.86 -11.33 34.04
C PRO A 10 -16.33 -12.14 32.84
N LEU A 11 -16.77 -13.38 32.64
CA LEU A 11 -16.40 -14.22 31.47
C LEU A 11 -16.68 -13.54 30.12
N THR A 12 -17.59 -12.56 30.07
CA THR A 12 -17.84 -11.69 28.91
C THR A 12 -16.77 -10.62 28.69
N VAL A 13 -16.04 -10.24 29.73
CA VAL A 13 -14.94 -9.25 29.72
C VAL A 13 -13.57 -9.93 29.53
N LEU A 14 -13.47 -11.24 29.75
CA LEU A 14 -12.30 -12.05 29.38
C LEU A 14 -11.99 -12.01 27.86
N PHE A 15 -13.02 -11.90 27.02
CA PHE A 15 -12.87 -11.66 25.56
C PHE A 15 -12.50 -10.21 25.20
N PHE A 16 -12.77 -9.23 26.07
CA PHE A 16 -12.30 -7.85 25.90
C PHE A 16 -10.89 -7.63 26.47
N LEU A 17 -10.43 -8.50 27.37
CA LEU A 17 -9.05 -8.56 27.88
C LEU A 17 -8.12 -9.35 26.97
N ALA A 18 -8.64 -10.38 26.30
CA ALA A 18 -7.96 -11.08 25.22
C ALA A 18 -8.19 -10.29 23.92
N ASP A 19 -7.34 -9.29 23.72
CA ASP A 19 -7.25 -8.57 22.45
C ASP A 19 -7.02 -9.55 21.30
N ILE A 20 -7.78 -9.40 20.20
CA ILE A 20 -7.61 -10.22 19.00
C ILE A 20 -6.50 -9.55 18.20
N ASP A 21 -5.40 -10.26 17.98
CA ASP A 21 -4.33 -9.73 17.14
C ASP A 21 -4.73 -9.81 15.66
N GLU A 22 -5.31 -8.73 15.14
CA GLU A 22 -5.72 -8.71 13.73
C GLU A 22 -4.53 -8.77 12.76
N CYS A 23 -3.30 -8.48 13.24
CA CYS A 23 -2.09 -8.63 12.44
C CYS A 23 -1.72 -10.11 12.23
N GLU A 24 -1.99 -10.99 13.21
CA GLU A 24 -1.80 -12.43 13.07
C GLU A 24 -2.96 -13.10 12.31
N GLU A 25 -4.19 -12.66 12.57
CA GLU A 25 -5.39 -13.21 11.92
C GLU A 25 -5.51 -12.81 10.44
N GLU A 26 -5.13 -11.58 10.09
CA GLU A 26 -5.18 -11.06 8.71
C GLU A 26 -3.80 -10.49 8.29
N PRO A 27 -2.87 -11.34 7.80
CA PRO A 27 -1.51 -10.91 7.44
C PRO A 27 -1.42 -9.81 6.37
N ASN A 28 -2.50 -9.60 5.61
CA ASN A 28 -2.59 -8.61 4.54
C ASN A 28 -3.47 -7.39 4.90
N ILE A 29 -3.78 -7.20 6.19
CA ILE A 29 -4.63 -6.12 6.68
C ILE A 29 -4.05 -4.71 6.41
N CYS A 30 -2.71 -4.62 6.34
CA CYS A 30 -1.96 -3.41 6.02
C CYS A 30 -1.23 -3.53 4.68
N LEU A 31 -1.87 -3.10 3.59
CA LEU A 31 -1.23 -3.10 2.26
C LEU A 31 -0.10 -2.07 2.21
N PHE A 32 1.13 -2.51 1.91
CA PHE A 32 2.35 -1.67 1.88
C PHE A 32 2.73 -0.99 3.21
N GLY A 33 2.24 -1.51 4.33
CA GLY A 33 2.58 -1.05 5.66
C GLY A 33 2.91 -2.20 6.59
N SER A 34 3.39 -1.87 7.78
CA SER A 34 3.52 -2.82 8.89
C SER A 34 2.28 -2.72 9.76
N CYS A 35 1.72 -3.86 10.15
CA CYS A 35 0.64 -3.91 11.13
C CYS A 35 1.21 -3.84 12.55
N ASN A 36 0.61 -3.00 13.39
CA ASN A 36 0.91 -2.93 14.81
C ASN A 36 -0.40 -3.12 15.59
N ASN A 37 -0.50 -4.26 16.28
CA ASN A 37 -1.65 -4.57 17.11
C ASN A 37 -1.72 -3.63 18.33
N THR A 38 -2.93 -3.23 18.71
CA THR A 38 -3.20 -2.34 19.85
C THR A 38 -4.42 -2.83 20.64
N PRO A 39 -4.52 -2.61 21.95
CA PRO A 39 -5.68 -3.10 22.69
C PRO A 39 -7.02 -2.57 22.13
N GLY A 40 -7.82 -3.48 21.56
CA GLY A 40 -9.11 -3.26 20.93
C GLY A 40 -9.09 -2.91 19.44
N SER A 41 -7.93 -2.86 18.77
CA SER A 41 -7.79 -2.56 17.33
C SER A 41 -6.37 -2.77 16.78
N PHE A 42 -6.12 -2.38 15.54
CA PHE A 42 -4.77 -2.35 14.96
C PHE A 42 -4.49 -1.01 14.30
N GLN A 43 -3.20 -0.74 14.07
CA GLN A 43 -2.75 0.41 13.31
C GLN A 43 -1.78 0.00 12.22
N CYS A 44 -2.00 0.47 11.00
CA CYS A 44 -1.05 0.33 9.92
C CYS A 44 -0.03 1.47 9.95
N ILE A 45 1.25 1.10 10.01
CA ILE A 45 2.38 2.01 10.02
C ILE A 45 3.01 2.00 8.64
N CYS A 46 3.04 3.17 7.98
CA CYS A 46 3.64 3.32 6.66
C CYS A 46 5.13 3.62 6.74
N GLN A 47 5.89 3.12 5.76
CA GLN A 47 7.30 3.46 5.61
C GLN A 47 7.48 4.94 5.20
N PRO A 48 8.67 5.54 5.42
CA PRO A 48 8.95 6.89 4.98
C PRO A 48 8.68 7.11 3.48
N GLY A 49 7.98 8.19 3.14
CA GLY A 49 7.56 8.49 1.76
C GLY A 49 6.24 7.85 1.35
N PHE A 50 5.66 6.99 2.19
CA PHE A 50 4.31 6.46 2.04
C PHE A 50 3.35 7.20 2.97
N VAL A 51 2.08 7.28 2.57
CA VAL A 51 1.03 7.89 3.40
C VAL A 51 -0.16 6.95 3.53
N LEU A 52 -0.70 6.88 4.74
CA LEU A 52 -1.84 6.05 5.07
C LEU A 52 -3.10 6.52 4.35
N SER A 53 -3.85 5.56 3.84
CA SER A 53 -5.17 5.70 3.23
C SER A 53 -6.21 6.17 4.24
N ASP A 54 -7.30 6.78 3.76
CA ASP A 54 -8.43 7.21 4.58
C ASP A 54 -9.07 6.05 5.37
N ASN A 55 -9.02 4.83 4.83
CA ASN A 55 -9.52 3.63 5.51
C ASN A 55 -8.53 3.02 6.52
N GLY A 56 -7.35 3.61 6.70
CA GLY A 56 -6.34 3.16 7.66
C GLY A 56 -5.65 1.83 7.33
N ARG A 57 -5.91 1.23 6.15
CA ARG A 57 -5.50 -0.15 5.81
C ARG A 57 -4.50 -0.26 4.65
N ARG A 58 -4.15 0.85 4.01
CA ARG A 58 -3.21 0.87 2.88
C ARG A 58 -2.28 2.05 2.93
N CYS A 59 -1.02 1.83 2.61
CA CYS A 59 -0.01 2.86 2.46
C CYS A 59 0.20 3.16 0.97
N PHE A 60 0.01 4.41 0.57
CA PHE A 60 0.24 4.88 -0.79
C PHE A 60 1.65 5.45 -0.93
N ASP A 61 2.41 4.99 -1.92
CA ASP A 61 3.70 5.60 -2.25
C ASP A 61 3.45 6.99 -2.84
N THR A 62 3.96 8.02 -2.17
CA THR A 62 3.84 9.41 -2.63
C THR A 62 5.13 9.94 -3.24
N ARG A 63 6.19 9.12 -3.24
CA ARG A 63 7.47 9.50 -3.84
C ARG A 63 7.29 9.62 -5.33
N GLN A 64 7.79 10.70 -5.90
CA GLN A 64 7.79 10.92 -7.34
C GLN A 64 9.22 10.81 -7.84
N SER A 65 9.43 9.98 -8.85
CA SER A 65 10.74 9.81 -9.47
C SER A 65 10.59 9.39 -10.94
N PHE A 66 11.73 9.17 -11.59
CA PHE A 66 11.78 8.78 -12.99
C PHE A 66 11.19 7.37 -13.17
N CYS A 67 10.28 7.25 -14.14
CA CYS A 67 9.81 5.97 -14.63
C CYS A 67 10.56 5.62 -15.91
N PHE A 68 11.06 4.39 -16.01
CA PHE A 68 11.91 3.94 -17.11
C PHE A 68 11.20 2.86 -17.91
N THR A 69 11.35 2.93 -19.24
CA THR A 69 10.73 1.94 -20.14
C THR A 69 11.60 0.71 -20.35
N ARG A 70 12.86 0.73 -19.91
CA ARG A 70 13.77 -0.42 -19.98
C ARG A 70 14.55 -0.63 -18.69
N PHE A 71 14.69 -1.89 -18.29
CA PHE A 71 15.51 -2.33 -17.18
C PHE A 71 16.38 -3.51 -17.61
N ASP A 72 17.70 -3.31 -17.63
CA ASP A 72 18.68 -4.35 -18.00
C ASP A 72 19.76 -4.47 -16.94
N ALA A 73 19.94 -5.67 -16.39
CA ALA A 73 21.02 -6.01 -15.45
C ALA A 73 21.19 -5.01 -14.27
N GLY A 74 20.09 -4.52 -13.69
CA GLY A 74 20.12 -3.56 -12.58
C GLY A 74 20.19 -2.09 -13.00
N LYS A 75 20.14 -1.80 -14.30
CA LYS A 75 20.22 -0.45 -14.86
C LYS A 75 18.94 -0.05 -15.57
N CYS A 76 18.34 1.04 -15.10
CA CYS A 76 17.24 1.71 -15.77
C CYS A 76 17.74 2.52 -16.97
N SER A 77 17.03 2.46 -18.10
CA SER A 77 17.28 3.29 -19.26
C SER A 77 15.98 3.78 -19.92
N VAL A 78 16.09 4.86 -20.69
CA VAL A 78 14.96 5.48 -21.41
C VAL A 78 13.86 5.97 -20.45
N PRO A 79 14.08 7.12 -19.76
CA PRO A 79 13.09 7.70 -18.85
C PRO A 79 11.86 8.21 -19.62
N LYS A 80 10.69 8.11 -18.99
CA LYS A 80 9.44 8.75 -19.45
C LYS A 80 9.49 10.26 -19.22
N ALA A 81 8.60 10.98 -19.90
CA ALA A 81 8.60 12.44 -19.93
C ALA A 81 8.38 13.12 -18.57
N PHE A 82 7.69 12.46 -17.63
CA PHE A 82 7.34 13.05 -16.34
C PHE A 82 7.67 12.12 -15.19
N ASN A 83 8.11 12.73 -14.08
CA ASN A 83 8.23 12.03 -12.80
C ASN A 83 6.85 11.61 -12.34
N THR A 84 6.76 10.40 -11.81
CA THR A 84 5.50 9.80 -11.39
C THR A 84 5.75 8.90 -10.21
N THR A 85 4.69 8.40 -9.57
CA THR A 85 4.79 7.45 -8.47
C THR A 85 5.04 6.03 -8.98
N LYS A 86 5.58 5.15 -8.13
CA LYS A 86 5.94 3.78 -8.52
C LYS A 86 4.74 2.98 -9.05
N ASP A 87 3.58 3.14 -8.43
CA ASP A 87 2.31 2.56 -8.89
C ASP A 87 1.88 3.12 -10.24
N LYS A 88 1.93 4.45 -10.46
CA LYS A 88 1.61 5.05 -11.76
C LYS A 88 2.59 4.63 -12.85
N CYS A 89 3.84 4.31 -12.51
CA CYS A 89 4.83 3.78 -13.45
C CYS A 89 4.55 2.31 -13.82
N CYS A 90 4.42 1.43 -12.83
CA CYS A 90 4.34 -0.01 -13.04
C CYS A 90 2.91 -0.51 -13.33
N CYS A 91 1.88 0.19 -12.85
CA CYS A 91 0.46 -0.18 -13.04
C CYS A 91 -0.21 0.56 -14.21
N SER A 92 0.52 1.36 -14.99
CA SER A 92 -0.05 2.07 -16.15
C SER A 92 -0.48 1.08 -17.25
N THR A 93 -1.35 1.52 -18.17
CA THR A 93 -1.66 0.75 -19.39
C THR A 93 -0.42 0.54 -20.27
N MET A 94 0.56 1.44 -20.16
CA MET A 94 1.91 1.27 -20.72
C MET A 94 2.92 1.23 -19.57
N PRO A 95 3.09 0.06 -18.92
CA PRO A 95 3.93 -0.07 -17.74
C PRO A 95 5.38 0.27 -18.04
N GLY A 96 6.06 0.86 -17.07
CA GLY A 96 7.53 0.94 -17.05
C GLY A 96 8.15 -0.38 -16.60
N GLU A 97 9.43 -0.57 -16.91
CA GLU A 97 10.21 -1.70 -16.42
C GLU A 97 10.98 -1.36 -15.13
N GLY A 98 11.21 -0.07 -14.86
CA GLY A 98 11.87 0.37 -13.63
C GLY A 98 11.44 1.75 -13.17
N TRP A 99 11.67 2.04 -11.90
CA TRP A 99 11.26 3.29 -11.27
C TRP A 99 12.26 3.71 -10.20
N GLY A 100 12.57 5.01 -10.13
CA GLY A 100 13.37 5.58 -9.04
C GLY A 100 14.85 5.81 -9.35
N ASP A 101 15.51 6.46 -8.40
CA ASP A 101 16.97 6.58 -8.30
C ASP A 101 17.34 6.41 -6.81
N PRO A 102 17.90 5.27 -6.37
CA PRO A 102 18.33 4.12 -7.18
C PRO A 102 17.16 3.41 -7.89
N CYS A 103 17.46 2.83 -9.05
CA CYS A 103 16.50 2.18 -9.94
C CYS A 103 15.98 0.86 -9.36
N ASP A 104 14.68 0.82 -9.06
CA ASP A 104 13.97 -0.40 -8.68
C ASP A 104 13.29 -1.03 -9.90
N LEU A 105 13.39 -2.36 -10.05
CA LEU A 105 12.62 -3.11 -11.05
C LEU A 105 11.12 -3.07 -10.71
N CYS A 106 10.27 -2.82 -11.72
CA CYS A 106 8.82 -2.98 -11.59
C CYS A 106 8.46 -4.46 -11.39
N PRO A 107 7.51 -4.81 -10.49
CA PRO A 107 7.18 -6.20 -10.22
C PRO A 107 6.59 -6.88 -11.46
N GLN A 108 7.04 -8.10 -11.75
CA GLN A 108 6.43 -8.96 -12.77
C GLN A 108 5.07 -9.48 -12.30
N GLU A 109 4.22 -9.89 -13.25
CA GLU A 109 2.89 -10.43 -12.96
C GLU A 109 2.94 -11.56 -11.92
N GLY A 110 2.10 -11.46 -10.90
CA GLY A 110 2.11 -12.34 -9.74
C GLY A 110 1.75 -11.61 -8.45
N VAL A 111 2.15 -12.17 -7.31
CA VAL A 111 1.79 -11.64 -5.99
C VAL A 111 2.31 -10.21 -5.76
N ALA A 112 3.55 -9.94 -6.18
CA ALA A 112 4.16 -8.62 -6.03
C ALA A 112 3.49 -7.56 -6.93
N PHE A 113 3.09 -7.95 -8.14
CA PHE A 113 2.35 -7.06 -9.04
C PHE A 113 0.94 -6.78 -8.50
N HIS A 114 0.19 -7.80 -8.07
CA HIS A 114 -1.16 -7.62 -7.50
C HIS A 114 -1.15 -6.80 -6.20
N ALA A 115 -0.09 -6.90 -5.39
CA ALA A 115 0.05 -6.02 -4.24
C ALA A 115 0.11 -4.53 -4.66
N LEU A 116 0.89 -4.23 -5.70
CA LEU A 116 1.10 -2.86 -6.22
C LEU A 116 -0.11 -2.36 -7.01
N CYS A 117 -0.62 -3.23 -7.87
CA CYS A 117 -1.68 -3.00 -8.84
C CYS A 117 -2.86 -3.95 -8.56
N PRO A 118 -3.62 -3.75 -7.46
CA PRO A 118 -4.71 -4.66 -7.07
C PRO A 118 -5.83 -4.75 -8.11
N TYR A 119 -6.00 -3.70 -8.93
CA TYR A 119 -6.99 -3.65 -10.01
C TYR A 119 -6.38 -3.97 -11.39
N GLY A 120 -5.11 -4.37 -11.44
CA GLY A 120 -4.37 -4.57 -12.69
C GLY A 120 -3.90 -3.28 -13.35
N HIS A 121 -3.56 -3.37 -14.63
CA HIS A 121 -3.06 -2.25 -15.42
C HIS A 121 -4.17 -1.22 -15.74
N GLY A 122 -3.81 0.06 -15.72
CA GLY A 122 -4.65 1.18 -16.18
C GLY A 122 -5.61 1.77 -15.14
N THR A 123 -5.78 1.13 -13.98
CA THR A 123 -6.62 1.65 -12.89
C THR A 123 -5.76 2.10 -11.72
N ILE A 124 -5.55 3.41 -11.61
CA ILE A 124 -4.87 4.02 -10.46
C ILE A 124 -5.91 4.71 -9.56
N ILE A 125 -6.03 4.24 -8.31
CA ILE A 125 -6.84 4.90 -7.29
C ILE A 125 -5.92 5.89 -6.56
N GLY A 126 -6.25 7.18 -6.65
CA GLY A 126 -5.48 8.24 -5.97
C GLY A 126 -5.60 8.18 -4.44
N LYS A 127 -4.82 9.04 -3.78
CA LYS A 127 -4.79 9.25 -2.32
C LYS A 127 -6.05 9.96 -1.77
N GLY A 128 -7.20 9.60 -2.30
CA GLY A 128 -8.52 10.19 -2.06
C GLY A 128 -9.47 9.56 -3.07
N ASN A 129 -10.77 9.55 -2.77
CA ASN A 129 -11.82 9.03 -3.65
C ASN A 129 -11.97 9.81 -4.99
N THR A 130 -10.90 10.35 -5.55
CA THR A 130 -10.82 10.93 -6.88
C THR A 130 -10.09 9.98 -7.82
N ARG A 131 -10.86 9.45 -8.79
CA ARG A 131 -10.36 8.73 -9.96
C ARG A 131 -9.48 9.66 -10.79
N GLU A 132 -8.19 9.74 -10.51
CA GLU A 132 -7.24 10.35 -11.45
C GLU A 132 -6.92 9.32 -12.54
N GLY A 133 -7.70 9.31 -13.62
CA GLY A 133 -7.36 8.52 -14.81
C GLY A 133 -8.49 7.67 -15.36
N GLY A 134 -9.65 8.27 -15.59
CA GLY A 134 -10.56 7.82 -16.63
C GLY A 134 -10.93 9.05 -17.43
N TYR A 135 -10.58 9.08 -18.72
CA TYR A 135 -11.10 10.03 -19.69
C TYR A 135 -12.61 10.22 -19.40
N PRO A 136 -13.14 11.45 -19.32
CA PRO A 136 -14.57 11.63 -19.13
C PRO A 136 -15.28 10.89 -20.26
N ARG A 137 -16.22 9.99 -19.93
CA ARG A 137 -17.18 9.52 -20.93
C ARG A 137 -17.89 10.78 -21.43
N ALA A 138 -17.61 11.12 -22.68
CA ALA A 138 -18.38 12.08 -23.45
C ALA A 138 -19.84 11.57 -23.56
N PRO A 139 -20.81 12.47 -23.80
CA PRO A 139 -22.21 12.33 -23.40
C PRO A 139 -22.95 11.13 -24.01
#